data_AF-A0A6I1MW94-F1
#
_entry.id   AF-A0A6I1MW94-F1
#
_cell.length_a   1.000
_cell.length_b   1.000
_cell.length_c   1.000
_cell.angle_alpha   90.00
_cell.angle_beta   90.00
_cell.angle_gamma   90.00
#
_symmetry.space_group_name_H-M   'P 1'
#
loop_
_entity.id
_entity.type
_entity.pdbx_description
1 polymer ?
#
loop_
_entity_poly.entity_id
_entity_poly.type
_entity_poly.pdbx_seq_one_letter_code
_entity_poly.pdbx_strand_id
1 'polypeptide(L)'
;MIKRRIKLRKIFKTFTFWFFIISILIILNNILGNDDKNILLIGLNPILNAVVYVEPFRSIIWNDGPNFNMYIAHLLTFIIYGGIIDSIIAIIKSVRSN
;
A
#
# COMPACT_ATOMS: atom_id res chain seq x y z
N MET A 1 34.96 1.93 -9.33
CA MET A 1 33.91 0.89 -9.14
C MET A 1 32.70 1.55 -8.48
N ILE A 2 31.48 1.05 -8.76
CA ILE A 2 30.14 1.53 -8.30
C ILE A 2 29.40 2.42 -9.32
N LYS A 3 28.83 1.77 -10.35
CA LYS A 3 27.76 2.34 -11.18
C LYS A 3 26.44 2.19 -10.43
N ARG A 4 26.10 3.16 -9.57
CA ARG A 4 24.76 3.30 -8.97
C ARG A 4 23.76 3.87 -10.00
N ARG A 5 23.65 3.23 -11.18
CA ARG A 5 22.51 3.46 -12.08
C ARG A 5 21.40 2.55 -11.59
N ILE A 6 20.58 3.05 -10.67
CA ILE A 6 19.29 2.41 -10.35
C ILE A 6 18.51 2.41 -11.66
N LYS A 7 18.49 1.26 -12.33
CA LYS A 7 17.75 1.02 -13.58
C LYS A 7 16.28 1.34 -13.28
N LEU A 8 15.73 2.44 -13.79
CA LEU A 8 14.27 2.70 -13.74
C LEU A 8 13.47 1.47 -14.21
N ARG A 9 14.02 0.71 -15.17
CA ARG A 9 13.52 -0.59 -15.63
C ARG A 9 13.33 -1.67 -14.55
N LYS A 10 13.97 -1.53 -13.39
CA LYS A 10 13.81 -2.44 -12.23
C LYS A 10 12.70 -1.95 -11.29
N ILE A 11 12.44 -0.64 -11.21
CA ILE A 11 11.39 -0.08 -10.33
C ILE A 11 10.01 -0.57 -10.76
N PHE A 12 9.71 -0.53 -12.07
CA PHE A 12 8.47 -1.09 -12.62
C PHE A 12 8.31 -2.62 -12.45
N LYS A 13 9.28 -3.29 -11.82
CA LYS A 13 9.24 -4.73 -11.55
C LYS A 13 9.11 -5.04 -10.06
N THR A 14 9.10 -4.03 -9.20
CA THR A 14 8.98 -4.23 -7.75
C THR A 14 7.52 -4.32 -7.34
N PHE A 15 7.23 -5.15 -6.34
CA PHE A 15 5.89 -5.23 -5.77
C PHE A 15 5.50 -3.90 -5.11
N THR A 16 6.44 -3.21 -4.46
CA THR A 16 6.24 -1.87 -3.89
C THR A 16 5.68 -0.89 -4.92
N PHE A 17 6.22 -0.88 -6.15
CA PHE A 17 5.74 0.01 -7.20
C PHE A 17 4.31 -0.32 -7.61
N TRP A 18 4.01 -1.60 -7.87
CA TRP A 18 2.67 -2.00 -8.29
C TRP A 18 1.62 -1.83 -7.20
N PHE A 19 1.97 -2.09 -5.93
CA PHE A 19 1.09 -1.84 -4.80
C PHE A 19 0.80 -0.35 -4.61
N PHE A 20 1.80 0.51 -4.81
CA PHE A 20 1.61 1.96 -4.83
C PHE A 20 0.58 2.39 -5.90
N ILE A 21 0.74 1.91 -7.13
CA ILE A 21 -0.19 2.22 -8.23
C ILE A 21 -1.60 1.68 -7.94
N ILE A 22 -1.72 0.43 -7.49
CA ILE A 22 -3.02 -0.16 -7.14
C ILE A 22 -3.71 0.64 -6.03
N SER A 23 -2.97 1.06 -5.00
CA SER A 23 -3.51 1.89 -3.94
C SER A 23 -4.05 3.22 -4.48
N ILE A 24 -3.33 3.89 -5.39
CA ILE A 24 -3.82 5.12 -6.01
C ILE A 24 -5.13 4.86 -6.76
N LEU A 25 -5.20 3.78 -7.54
CA LEU A 25 -6.41 3.43 -8.29
C LEU A 25 -7.61 3.16 -7.36
N ILE A 26 -7.40 2.46 -6.25
CA ILE A 26 -8.44 2.21 -5.25
C ILE A 26 -8.93 3.52 -4.61
N ILE A 27 -8.00 4.40 -4.22
CA ILE A 27 -8.33 5.72 -3.64
C ILE A 27 -9.11 6.57 -4.65
N LEU A 28 -8.68 6.62 -5.91
CA LEU A 28 -9.41 7.35 -6.96
C LEU A 28 -10.80 6.77 -7.19
N ASN A 29 -10.94 5.44 -7.22
CA ASN A 29 -12.23 4.79 -7.37
C ASN A 29 -13.19 5.15 -6.22
N ASN A 30 -12.67 5.25 -5.00
CA ASN A 30 -13.44 5.69 -3.84
C ASN A 30 -13.84 7.17 -3.91
N ILE A 31 -12.91 8.06 -4.25
CA ILE A 31 -13.17 9.51 -4.41
C ILE A 31 -14.20 9.78 -5.53
N LEU A 32 -14.20 8.97 -6.59
CA LEU A 32 -15.16 9.08 -7.69
C LEU A 32 -16.57 8.55 -7.34
N GLY A 33 -16.78 8.00 -6.14
CA GLY A 33 -18.07 7.45 -5.72
C GLY A 33 -18.39 6.07 -6.30
N ASN A 34 -17.39 5.36 -6.83
CA ASN A 34 -17.59 3.98 -7.32
C ASN A 34 -17.43 2.92 -6.22
N ASP A 35 -17.09 3.33 -4.99
CA ASP A 35 -16.92 2.46 -3.82
C ASP A 35 -17.61 3.06 -2.59
N ASP A 36 -18.92 3.36 -2.70
CA ASP A 36 -19.71 3.98 -1.63
C ASP A 36 -19.68 3.22 -0.30
N LYS A 37 -19.49 1.89 -0.38
CA LYS A 37 -19.39 1.01 0.80
C LYS A 37 -17.97 0.87 1.33
N ASN A 38 -16.99 1.53 0.70
CA ASN A 38 -15.57 1.48 1.07
C ASN A 38 -14.99 0.06 1.13
N ILE A 39 -15.55 -0.87 0.34
CA ILE A 39 -15.18 -2.29 0.37
C ILE A 39 -13.80 -2.47 -0.24
N LEU A 40 -13.50 -1.75 -1.33
CA LEU A 40 -12.18 -1.83 -1.95
C LEU A 40 -11.16 -1.07 -1.11
N LEU A 41 -11.53 0.11 -0.60
CA LEU A 41 -10.65 0.94 0.22
C LEU A 41 -10.29 0.27 1.56
N ILE A 42 -11.23 -0.37 2.25
CA ILE A 42 -10.97 -0.96 3.58
C ILE A 42 -10.72 -2.46 3.46
N GLY A 43 -11.58 -3.17 2.74
CA GLY A 43 -11.62 -4.64 2.73
C GLY A 43 -10.37 -5.28 2.16
N LEU A 44 -9.70 -4.64 1.19
CA LEU A 44 -8.44 -5.11 0.62
C LEU A 44 -7.21 -4.76 1.47
N ASN A 45 -7.39 -4.05 2.57
CA ASN A 45 -6.33 -3.61 3.44
C ASN A 45 -6.49 -4.20 4.84
N PRO A 46 -5.91 -5.38 5.13
CA PRO A 46 -6.19 -6.09 6.37
C PRO A 46 -5.83 -5.30 7.63
N ILE A 47 -4.75 -4.50 7.59
CA ILE A 47 -4.38 -3.62 8.70
C ILE A 47 -5.46 -2.56 8.93
N LEU A 48 -5.86 -1.84 7.88
CA LEU A 48 -6.89 -0.79 8.04
C LEU A 48 -8.24 -1.38 8.41
N ASN A 49 -8.63 -2.51 7.81
CA ASN A 49 -9.86 -3.22 8.17
C ASN A 49 -9.90 -3.58 9.67
N ALA A 50 -8.77 -3.98 10.24
CA ALA A 50 -8.68 -4.31 11.66
C ALA A 50 -8.78 -3.09 12.59
N VAL A 51 -8.34 -1.90 12.15
CA VAL A 51 -8.20 -0.72 13.05
C VAL A 51 -9.17 0.43 12.74
N VAL A 52 -9.82 0.46 11.58
CA VAL A 52 -10.62 1.63 11.12
C VAL A 52 -11.76 1.99 12.06
N TYR A 53 -12.29 1.02 12.81
CA TYR A 53 -13.37 1.23 13.79
C TYR A 53 -12.90 1.21 15.25
N VAL A 54 -11.58 1.23 15.48
CA VAL A 54 -10.97 1.16 16.82
C VAL A 54 -10.35 2.52 17.18
N GLU A 55 -10.62 3.04 18.37
CA GLU A 55 -9.95 4.26 18.86
C GLU A 55 -8.48 4.00 19.26
N PRO A 56 -7.56 4.95 19.04
CA PRO A 56 -7.78 6.30 18.52
C PRO A 56 -7.76 6.38 16.98
N PHE A 57 -7.58 5.26 16.28
CA PHE A 57 -7.42 5.26 14.82
C PHE A 57 -8.68 5.77 14.12
N ARG A 58 -9.86 5.32 14.57
CA ARG A 58 -11.14 5.76 14.05
C ARG A 58 -11.23 7.29 14.01
N SER A 59 -11.01 7.99 15.12
CA SER A 59 -11.06 9.46 15.12
C SER A 59 -10.02 10.14 14.22
N ILE A 60 -8.87 9.50 13.96
CA ILE A 60 -7.80 10.05 13.11
C ILE A 60 -8.09 9.84 11.61
N ILE A 61 -8.52 8.65 11.21
CA ILE A 61 -8.67 8.25 9.80
C ILE A 61 -10.12 8.17 9.32
N TRP A 62 -11.08 8.15 10.23
CA TRP A 62 -12.49 7.90 9.94
C TRP A 62 -13.42 8.90 10.67
N ASN A 63 -13.78 9.99 10.00
CA ASN A 63 -14.72 10.99 10.53
C ASN A 63 -15.99 10.98 9.66
N ASP A 64 -16.98 10.17 10.05
CA ASP A 64 -18.21 9.87 9.29
C ASP A 64 -17.97 9.36 7.85
N GLY A 65 -16.76 8.87 7.58
CA GLY A 65 -16.31 8.40 6.28
C GLY A 65 -14.78 8.43 6.18
N PRO A 66 -14.21 7.89 5.08
CA PRO A 66 -12.77 7.98 4.84
C PRO A 66 -12.35 9.44 4.68
N ASN A 67 -11.47 9.90 5.55
CA ASN A 67 -10.89 11.23 5.44
C ASN A 67 -9.53 11.18 4.71
N PHE A 68 -8.87 12.33 4.56
CA PHE A 68 -7.57 12.39 3.91
C PHE A 68 -6.50 11.49 4.57
N ASN A 69 -6.53 11.35 5.89
CA ASN A 69 -5.61 10.48 6.63
C ASN A 69 -5.84 9.00 6.32
N MET A 70 -7.08 8.57 6.05
CA MET A 70 -7.36 7.20 5.58
C MET A 70 -6.65 6.92 4.26
N TYR A 71 -6.70 7.85 3.31
CA TYR A 71 -6.05 7.68 2.01
C TYR A 71 -4.52 7.61 2.14
N ILE A 72 -3.94 8.44 3.02
CA ILE A 72 -2.51 8.34 3.35
C ILE A 72 -2.21 6.98 3.98
N ALA A 73 -2.98 6.56 4.97
CA ALA A 73 -2.77 5.30 5.67
C ALA A 73 -2.90 4.09 4.72
N HIS A 74 -3.84 4.15 3.78
CA HIS A 74 -4.04 3.11 2.76
C HIS A 74 -2.83 3.01 1.83
N LEU A 75 -2.33 4.15 1.36
CA LEU A 75 -1.14 4.19 0.52
C LEU A 75 0.10 3.66 1.24
N LEU A 76 0.31 4.09 2.49
CA LEU A 76 1.45 3.68 3.30
C LEU A 76 1.46 2.17 3.56
N THR A 77 0.32 1.61 3.96
CA THR A 77 0.19 0.17 4.23
C THR A 77 0.42 -0.67 2.97
N PHE A 78 -0.08 -0.24 1.80
CA PHE A 78 0.21 -0.92 0.52
C PHE A 78 1.70 -0.86 0.15
N ILE A 79 2.36 0.30 0.33
CA ILE A 79 3.81 0.42 0.15
C ILE A 79 4.55 -0.53 1.08
N ILE A 80 4.14 -0.63 2.35
CA ILE A 80 4.74 -1.55 3.33
C ILE A 80 4.59 -3.01 2.87
N TYR A 81 3.40 -3.44 2.43
CA TYR A 81 3.21 -4.81 1.93
C TYR A 81 4.13 -5.11 0.74
N GLY A 82 4.17 -4.22 -0.25
CA GLY A 82 5.05 -4.38 -1.40
C GLY A 82 6.52 -4.43 -1.01
N GLY A 83 6.95 -3.58 -0.06
CA GLY A 83 8.31 -3.54 0.44
C GLY A 83 8.71 -4.80 1.20
N ILE A 84 7.81 -5.37 1.99
CA ILE A 84 8.01 -6.66 2.68
C ILE A 84 8.22 -7.77 1.64
N ILE A 85 7.35 -7.85 0.62
CA ILE A 85 7.47 -8.87 -0.44
C ILE A 85 8.79 -8.72 -1.20
N ASP A 86 9.14 -7.50 -1.61
CA ASP A 86 10.40 -7.24 -2.30
C ASP A 86 11.62 -7.62 -1.44
N SER A 87 11.55 -7.37 -0.13
CA SER A 87 12.60 -7.73 0.83
C SER A 87 12.74 -9.24 0.99
N ILE A 88 11.63 -9.97 1.12
CA ILE A 88 11.62 -11.44 1.18
C ILE A 88 12.25 -12.03 -0.09
N ILE A 89 11.87 -11.53 -1.27
CA ILE A 89 12.42 -11.98 -2.54
C ILE A 89 13.93 -11.71 -2.64
N ALA A 90 14.39 -10.57 -2.14
CA ALA A 90 15.80 -10.22 -2.12
C ALA A 90 16.60 -11.18 -1.22
N ILE A 91 16.08 -11.52 -0.03
CA ILE A 91 16.70 -12.46 0.90
C ILE A 91 16.80 -13.86 0.27
N ILE A 92 15.71 -14.38 -0.31
CA ILE A 92 15.69 -15.71 -0.97
C ILE A 92 16.73 -15.78 -2.09
N LYS A 93 16.83 -14.73 -2.91
CA LYS A 93 17.83 -14.66 -3.99
C LYS A 93 19.26 -14.65 -3.46
N SER A 94 19.50 -13.98 -2.33
CA SER A 94 20.80 -13.94 -1.68
C SER A 94 21.21 -15.32 -1.15
N VAL A 95 20.27 -16.06 -0.52
CA VAL A 95 20.54 -17.41 0.01
C VAL A 95 20.84 -18.39 -1.11
N ARG A 96 20.09 -18.35 -2.22
CA ARG A 96 20.27 -19.27 -3.36
C ARG A 96 21.55 -19.02 -4.18
N SER A 97 22.15 -17.84 -4.07
CA SER A 97 23.37 -17.48 -4.80
C SER A 97 24.66 -17.88 -4.07
N ASN A 98 24.56 -18.33 -2.81
CA ASN A 98 25.64 -18.94 -2.03
C ASN A 98 25.59 -20.46 -2.17
#